data_AF-A0A960U8B4-F1
#
_entry.id   AF-A0A960U8B4-F1
#
_cell.length_a   1.000
_cell.length_b   1.000
_cell.length_c   1.000
_cell.angle_alpha   90.00
_cell.angle_beta   90.00
_cell.angle_gamma   90.00
#
_symmetry.space_group_name_H-M   'P 1'
#
loop_
_entity.id
_entity.type
_entity.pdbx_description
1 polymer ?
#
loop_
_entity_poly.entity_id
_entity_poly.type
_entity_poly.pdbx_seq_one_letter_code
_entity_poly.pdbx_strand_id
1 'polypeptide(L)'
;MKYLFLDLENTVIDSWENLIVLNNPKVQETIRSINPEKIGIYSFAIWDDKDKETFKTMLFADITKTYNINIDLELLFSVPDIIKISGFDPKMKPNEFIKSYGKELSFIQFSKKKFGGNGNETFLIDDLVEDTYIESKNIKITMLNPIRVDKNYQPSTLALSLPNVSVSQSG
;
A
#
# COMPACT_ATOMS: atom_id res chain seq x y z
N MET A 1 -8.71 13.06 6.42
CA MET A 1 -7.47 12.33 6.75
C MET A 1 -7.23 11.29 5.69
N LYS A 2 -5.97 11.10 5.29
CA LYS A 2 -5.51 10.10 4.34
C LYS A 2 -4.90 8.91 5.07
N TYR A 3 -5.44 7.74 4.78
CA TYR A 3 -4.92 6.46 5.25
C TYR A 3 -4.31 5.73 4.07
N LEU A 4 -3.04 5.36 4.16
CA LEU A 4 -2.40 4.50 3.18
C LEU A 4 -2.27 3.08 3.73
N PHE A 5 -2.65 2.11 2.93
CA PHE A 5 -2.41 0.70 3.18
C PHE A 5 -1.40 0.16 2.18
N LEU A 6 -0.47 -0.62 2.69
CA LEU A 6 0.48 -1.37 1.87
C LEU A 6 0.04 -2.83 1.82
N ASP A 7 0.02 -3.40 0.63
CA ASP A 7 0.18 -4.84 0.48
C ASP A 7 1.62 -5.27 0.78
N LEU A 8 1.82 -6.57 1.02
CA LEU A 8 3.13 -7.14 1.36
C LEU A 8 3.82 -7.76 0.15
N GLU A 9 3.37 -8.94 -0.27
CA GLU A 9 4.03 -9.76 -1.30
C GLU A 9 4.10 -9.03 -2.64
N ASN A 10 5.22 -9.19 -3.36
CA ASN A 10 5.58 -8.50 -4.59
C ASN A 10 5.51 -6.95 -4.56
N THR A 11 5.11 -6.36 -3.42
CA THR A 11 4.91 -4.92 -3.26
C THR A 11 6.02 -4.31 -2.41
N VAL A 12 6.16 -4.75 -1.15
CA VAL A 12 7.21 -4.32 -0.23
C VAL A 12 8.10 -5.46 0.26
N ILE A 13 7.69 -6.72 0.09
CA ILE A 13 8.51 -7.91 0.28
C ILE A 13 8.43 -8.80 -0.96
N ASP A 14 9.39 -9.71 -1.15
CA ASP A 14 9.37 -10.68 -2.25
C ASP A 14 8.18 -11.64 -2.11
N SER A 15 8.20 -12.51 -1.09
CA SER A 15 7.05 -13.35 -0.72
C SER A 15 7.02 -13.65 0.78
N TRP A 16 5.97 -14.30 1.26
CA TRP A 16 5.90 -14.73 2.66
C TRP A 16 6.91 -15.86 2.98
N GLU A 17 7.29 -16.68 2.00
CA GLU A 17 8.35 -17.68 2.11
C GLU A 17 9.76 -17.09 2.00
N ASN A 18 9.89 -15.93 1.37
CA ASN A 18 11.14 -15.21 1.20
C ASN A 18 10.99 -13.75 1.68
N LEU A 19 11.18 -13.54 2.98
CA LEU A 19 10.93 -12.28 3.70
C LEU A 19 11.93 -11.14 3.39
N ILE A 20 12.43 -11.06 2.15
CA ILE A 20 13.32 -9.99 1.69
C ILE A 20 12.47 -8.75 1.41
N VAL A 21 12.78 -7.66 2.12
CA VAL A 21 12.18 -6.34 1.84
C VAL A 21 12.69 -5.81 0.50
N LEU A 22 11.76 -5.50 -0.39
CA LEU A 22 12.04 -4.89 -1.68
C LEU A 22 12.26 -3.40 -1.47
N ASN A 23 13.31 -2.83 -2.07
CA ASN A 23 13.52 -1.38 -2.10
C ASN A 23 13.00 -0.84 -3.44
N ASN A 24 11.70 -0.54 -3.51
CA ASN A 24 11.06 -0.07 -4.74
C ASN A 24 10.92 1.47 -4.75
N PRO A 25 11.65 2.19 -5.62
CA PRO A 25 11.57 3.65 -5.70
C PRO A 25 10.17 4.18 -6.02
N LYS A 26 9.40 3.46 -6.84
CA LYS A 26 8.04 3.89 -7.23
C LYS A 26 7.07 3.81 -6.06
N VAL A 27 7.20 2.80 -5.21
CA VAL A 27 6.43 2.72 -3.96
C VAL A 27 6.80 3.89 -3.04
N GLN A 28 8.10 4.20 -2.88
CA GLN A 28 8.55 5.36 -2.10
C GLN A 28 8.04 6.70 -2.66
N GLU A 29 8.06 6.88 -3.98
CA GLU A 29 7.51 8.07 -4.65
C GLU A 29 6.01 8.17 -4.46
N THR A 30 5.29 7.06 -4.56
CA THR A 30 3.83 7.01 -4.36
C THR A 30 3.47 7.36 -2.92
N ILE A 31 4.16 6.79 -1.92
CA ILE A 31 3.98 7.14 -0.50
C ILE A 31 4.17 8.65 -0.31
N ARG A 32 5.26 9.22 -0.86
CA ARG A 32 5.57 10.66 -0.76
C ARG A 32 4.50 11.53 -1.44
N SER A 33 4.00 11.12 -2.60
CA SER A 33 2.97 11.85 -3.33
C SER A 33 1.62 11.84 -2.61
N ILE A 34 1.25 10.71 -1.99
CA ILE A 34 0.02 10.62 -1.19
C ILE A 34 0.14 11.49 0.05
N ASN A 35 1.32 11.48 0.69
CA ASN A 35 1.62 12.12 1.97
C ASN A 35 0.58 11.74 3.04
N PRO A 36 0.49 10.46 3.41
CA PRO A 36 -0.56 9.97 4.31
C PRO A 36 -0.31 10.36 5.77
N GLU A 37 -1.37 10.66 6.52
CA GLU A 37 -1.29 10.87 7.97
C GLU A 37 -1.12 9.56 8.73
N LYS A 38 -1.60 8.44 8.18
CA LYS A 38 -1.50 7.10 8.78
C LYS A 38 -1.19 6.04 7.72
N ILE A 39 -0.27 5.13 8.05
CA ILE A 39 0.10 4.01 7.19
C ILE A 39 -0.22 2.70 7.92
N GLY A 40 -0.94 1.79 7.27
CA GLY A 40 -1.28 0.46 7.79
C GLY A 40 -0.94 -0.64 6.78
N ILE A 41 -1.26 -1.88 7.15
CA ILE A 41 -1.08 -3.07 6.31
C ILE A 41 -2.45 -3.63 5.95
N TYR A 42 -2.70 -3.77 4.66
CA TYR A 42 -3.86 -4.49 4.12
C TYR A 42 -3.31 -5.51 3.13
N SER A 43 -3.10 -6.73 3.59
CA SER A 43 -2.50 -7.78 2.77
C SER A 43 -3.15 -9.12 3.03
N PHE A 44 -3.36 -9.89 1.96
CA PHE A 44 -3.87 -11.26 2.05
C PHE A 44 -2.78 -12.27 2.45
N ALA A 45 -1.52 -11.84 2.60
CA ALA A 45 -0.45 -12.65 3.18
C ALA A 45 -0.57 -12.80 4.71
N ILE A 46 -1.33 -11.92 5.38
CA ILE A 46 -1.58 -12.00 6.82
C ILE A 46 -2.87 -12.79 7.07
N TRP A 47 -2.77 -14.12 7.22
CA TRP A 47 -3.95 -14.98 7.36
C TRP A 47 -4.55 -14.94 8.75
N ASP A 48 -3.71 -14.80 9.76
CA ASP A 48 -4.12 -14.89 11.15
C ASP A 48 -3.22 -14.06 12.08
N ASP A 49 -3.41 -14.23 13.38
CA ASP A 49 -2.61 -13.51 14.38
C ASP A 49 -1.17 -14.01 14.46
N LYS A 50 -0.87 -15.25 14.06
CA LYS A 50 0.51 -15.74 13.98
C LYS A 50 1.25 -14.97 12.88
N ASP A 51 0.62 -14.73 11.73
CA ASP A 51 1.24 -13.94 10.66
C ASP A 51 1.43 -12.48 11.06
N LYS A 52 0.51 -11.90 11.84
CA LYS A 52 0.72 -10.55 12.42
C LYS A 52 1.96 -10.50 13.30
N GLU A 53 2.17 -11.51 14.14
CA GLU A 53 3.36 -11.58 14.99
C GLU A 53 4.64 -11.78 14.16
N THR A 54 4.59 -12.61 13.12
CA THR A 54 5.70 -12.73 12.14
C THR A 54 6.01 -11.37 11.51
N PHE A 55 5.01 -10.64 11.04
CA PHE A 55 5.21 -9.29 10.48
C PHE A 55 5.88 -8.35 11.48
N LYS A 56 5.36 -8.28 12.72
CA LYS A 56 5.89 -7.39 13.77
C LYS A 56 7.33 -7.71 14.13
N THR A 57 7.69 -8.99 14.16
CA THR A 57 9.01 -9.43 14.61
C THR A 57 10.05 -9.45 13.51
N MET A 58 9.66 -9.74 12.27
CA MET A 58 10.59 -9.99 11.17
C MET A 58 10.62 -8.90 10.10
N LEU A 59 9.50 -8.21 9.86
CA LEU A 59 9.37 -7.29 8.71
C LEU A 59 9.22 -5.83 9.10
N PHE A 60 8.55 -5.55 10.22
CA PHE A 60 8.17 -4.19 10.63
C PHE A 60 9.35 -3.22 10.62
N ALA A 61 10.46 -3.59 11.26
CA ALA A 61 11.63 -2.73 11.37
C ALA A 61 12.28 -2.46 10.00
N ASP A 62 12.41 -3.51 9.18
CA ASP A 62 13.10 -3.43 7.89
C ASP A 62 12.27 -2.66 6.84
N ILE A 63 10.94 -2.85 6.82
CA ILE A 63 10.04 -2.07 5.94
C ILE A 63 10.04 -0.60 6.37
N THR A 64 9.86 -0.32 7.67
CA THR A 64 9.87 1.03 8.24
C THR A 64 11.16 1.76 7.86
N LYS A 65 12.30 1.10 7.99
CA LYS A 65 13.62 1.65 7.63
C LYS A 65 13.78 1.84 6.12
N THR A 66 13.43 0.84 5.31
CA THR A 66 13.63 0.86 3.86
C THR A 66 12.80 1.94 3.17
N TYR A 67 11.57 2.14 3.63
CA TYR A 67 10.67 3.14 3.06
C TYR A 67 10.67 4.48 3.80
N ASN A 68 11.39 4.57 4.94
CA ASN A 68 11.41 5.73 5.83
C ASN A 68 9.99 6.18 6.21
N ILE A 69 9.17 5.23 6.68
CA ILE A 69 7.77 5.41 7.05
C ILE A 69 7.54 4.98 8.50
N ASN A 70 6.40 5.33 9.08
CA ASN A 70 5.94 4.79 10.35
C ASN A 70 4.65 4.00 10.14
N ILE A 71 4.70 2.69 10.40
CA ILE A 71 3.55 1.80 10.25
C ILE A 71 2.76 1.78 11.57
N ASP A 72 1.48 2.12 11.49
CA ASP A 72 0.55 2.04 12.61
C ASP A 72 0.08 0.58 12.80
N LEU A 73 0.55 -0.06 13.86
CA LEU A 73 0.22 -1.45 14.17
C LEU A 73 -1.25 -1.65 14.57
N GLU A 74 -1.99 -0.59 14.91
CA GLU A 74 -3.46 -0.67 15.07
C GLU A 74 -4.18 -0.82 13.72
N LEU A 75 -3.47 -0.58 12.62
CA LEU A 75 -3.92 -0.73 11.25
C LEU A 75 -3.29 -1.95 10.55
N LEU A 76 -2.87 -2.96 11.32
CA LEU A 76 -2.43 -4.27 10.83
C LEU A 76 -3.58 -5.27 10.94
N PHE A 77 -4.14 -5.67 9.79
CA PHE A 77 -5.31 -6.54 9.73
C PHE A 77 -4.97 -7.91 9.16
N SER A 78 -5.49 -8.98 9.76
CA SER A 78 -5.52 -10.29 9.12
C SER A 78 -6.75 -10.44 8.21
N VAL A 79 -6.76 -11.45 7.35
CA VAL A 79 -7.93 -11.73 6.48
C VAL A 79 -9.25 -11.86 7.29
N PRO A 80 -9.30 -12.57 8.43
CA PRO A 80 -10.47 -12.58 9.31
C PRO A 80 -10.91 -11.19 9.82
N ASP A 81 -9.96 -10.31 10.16
CA ASP A 81 -10.31 -8.94 10.55
C ASP A 81 -10.94 -8.18 9.38
N ILE A 82 -10.36 -8.33 8.18
CA ILE A 82 -10.86 -7.69 6.96
C ILE A 82 -12.29 -8.15 6.68
N ILE A 83 -12.57 -9.46 6.75
CA ILE A 83 -13.92 -10.03 6.58
C ILE A 83 -14.90 -9.38 7.56
N LYS A 84 -14.54 -9.39 8.85
CA LYS A 84 -15.37 -8.85 9.94
C LYS A 84 -15.64 -7.36 9.77
N ILE A 85 -14.60 -6.56 9.51
CA ILE A 85 -14.70 -5.11 9.37
C ILE A 85 -15.52 -4.72 8.13
N SER A 86 -15.34 -5.45 7.03
CA SER A 86 -16.08 -5.22 5.79
C SER A 86 -17.56 -5.58 5.89
N GLY A 87 -17.98 -6.24 6.97
CA GLY A 87 -19.37 -6.62 7.21
C GLY A 87 -19.83 -7.83 6.39
N PHE A 88 -18.90 -8.68 5.95
CA PHE A 88 -19.23 -9.99 5.38
C PHE A 88 -19.56 -10.99 6.48
N ASP A 89 -20.06 -12.17 6.10
CA ASP A 89 -20.34 -13.25 7.06
C ASP A 89 -19.04 -13.61 7.81
N PRO A 90 -18.98 -13.44 9.15
CA PRO A 90 -17.78 -13.77 9.93
C PRO A 90 -17.43 -15.27 9.91
N LYS A 91 -18.36 -16.14 9.47
CA LYS A 91 -18.10 -17.57 9.28
C LYS A 91 -17.54 -17.90 7.89
N MET A 92 -17.47 -16.92 6.98
CA MET A 92 -16.89 -17.10 5.66
C MET A 92 -15.43 -17.51 5.78
N LYS A 93 -15.05 -18.56 5.04
CA LYS A 93 -13.67 -19.02 5.04
C LYS A 93 -12.80 -18.01 4.26
N PRO A 94 -11.60 -17.67 4.73
CA PRO A 94 -10.69 -16.75 4.03
C PRO A 94 -10.48 -17.07 2.54
N ASN A 95 -10.29 -18.35 2.17
CA ASN A 95 -10.15 -18.78 0.77
C ASN A 95 -11.40 -18.46 -0.07
N GLU A 96 -12.59 -18.65 0.49
CA GLU A 96 -13.85 -18.37 -0.19
C GLU A 96 -14.04 -16.86 -0.36
N PHE A 97 -13.69 -16.09 0.66
CA PHE A 97 -13.70 -14.64 0.64
C PHE A 97 -12.81 -14.07 -0.46
N ILE A 98 -11.53 -14.45 -0.47
CA ILE A 98 -10.56 -14.00 -1.47
C ILE A 98 -11.04 -14.35 -2.89
N LYS A 99 -11.52 -15.59 -3.09
CA LYS A 99 -12.01 -16.05 -4.40
C LYS A 99 -13.25 -15.29 -4.86
N SER A 100 -14.17 -14.98 -3.94
CA SER A 100 -15.49 -14.41 -4.30
C SER A 100 -15.45 -12.91 -4.51
N TYR A 101 -14.64 -12.19 -3.73
CA TYR A 101 -14.60 -10.74 -3.75
C TYR A 101 -13.32 -10.18 -4.37
N GLY A 102 -12.23 -10.93 -4.35
CA GLY A 102 -10.93 -10.39 -4.75
C GLY A 102 -10.51 -9.20 -3.88
N LYS A 103 -9.37 -8.62 -4.23
CA LYS A 103 -8.73 -7.58 -3.40
C LYS A 103 -9.37 -6.20 -3.55
N GLU A 104 -9.80 -5.87 -4.76
CA GLU A 104 -10.40 -4.57 -5.05
C GLU A 104 -11.75 -4.41 -4.35
N LEU A 105 -12.68 -5.36 -4.54
CA LEU A 105 -14.01 -5.28 -3.90
C LEU A 105 -13.88 -5.39 -2.37
N SER A 106 -12.97 -6.23 -1.87
CA SER A 106 -12.75 -6.32 -0.43
C SER A 106 -12.24 -5.00 0.15
N PHE A 107 -11.27 -4.35 -0.50
CA PHE A 107 -10.70 -3.09 -0.03
C PHE A 107 -11.72 -1.95 -0.08
N ILE A 108 -12.57 -1.91 -1.12
CA ILE A 108 -13.66 -0.95 -1.23
C ILE A 108 -14.64 -1.08 -0.05
N GLN A 109 -15.08 -2.31 0.25
CA GLN A 109 -16.04 -2.54 1.35
C GLN A 109 -15.40 -2.28 2.71
N PHE A 110 -14.18 -2.76 2.92
CA PHE A 110 -13.38 -2.48 4.11
C PHE A 110 -13.26 -0.97 4.35
N SER A 111 -12.83 -0.22 3.34
CA SER A 111 -12.66 1.23 3.43
C SER A 111 -13.95 1.95 3.80
N LYS A 112 -15.07 1.61 3.12
CA LYS A 112 -16.38 2.19 3.40
C LYS A 112 -16.85 1.94 4.83
N LYS A 113 -16.64 0.72 5.36
CA LYS A 113 -17.10 0.34 6.70
C LYS A 113 -16.22 0.90 7.80
N LYS A 114 -14.90 0.90 7.62
CA LYS A 114 -13.94 1.29 8.65
C LYS A 114 -13.71 2.80 8.72
N PHE A 115 -13.67 3.46 7.56
CA PHE A 115 -13.24 4.86 7.44
C PHE A 115 -14.32 5.78 6.85
N GLY A 116 -15.48 5.24 6.48
CA GLY A 116 -16.60 6.04 5.99
C GLY A 116 -17.11 7.03 7.03
N GLY A 117 -17.56 8.20 6.56
CA GLY A 117 -18.37 9.13 7.36
C GLY A 117 -17.73 10.48 7.68
N ASN A 118 -16.49 10.76 7.25
CA ASN A 118 -15.78 12.00 7.63
C ASN A 118 -14.93 12.60 6.51
N GLY A 119 -15.25 12.34 5.23
CA GLY A 119 -14.44 12.81 4.11
C GLY A 119 -13.01 12.24 4.12
N ASN A 120 -12.83 11.06 4.71
CA ASN A 120 -11.55 10.37 4.69
C ASN A 120 -11.20 9.91 3.28
N GLU A 121 -9.90 9.78 3.04
CA GLU A 121 -9.35 9.21 1.82
C GLU A 121 -8.57 7.95 2.20
N THR A 122 -8.85 6.83 1.56
CA THR A 122 -8.08 5.60 1.74
C THR A 122 -7.34 5.25 0.45
N PHE A 123 -6.10 4.80 0.62
CA PHE A 123 -5.20 4.43 -0.47
C PHE A 123 -4.75 2.99 -0.25
N LEU A 124 -4.64 2.20 -1.31
CA LEU A 124 -3.97 0.91 -1.32
C LEU A 124 -2.86 0.93 -2.37
N ILE A 125 -1.64 0.55 -1.99
CA ILE A 125 -0.55 0.26 -2.91
C ILE A 125 -0.40 -1.27 -2.98
N ASP A 126 -0.51 -1.81 -4.18
CA ASP A 126 -0.59 -3.25 -4.42
C ASP A 126 -0.23 -3.58 -5.88
N ASP A 127 0.53 -4.64 -6.12
CA ASP A 127 0.96 -5.04 -7.46
C ASP A 127 -0.12 -5.77 -8.27
N LEU A 128 -1.19 -6.25 -7.62
CA LEU A 128 -2.28 -7.02 -8.24
C LEU A 128 -3.54 -6.20 -8.55
N VAL A 129 -3.66 -4.98 -8.03
CA VAL A 129 -4.83 -4.12 -8.28
C VAL A 129 -4.65 -3.28 -9.55
N GLU A 130 -5.76 -2.81 -10.11
CA GLU A 130 -5.72 -1.77 -11.14
C GLU A 130 -5.79 -0.38 -10.53
N ASP A 131 -5.16 0.60 -11.20
CA ASP A 131 -5.27 2.00 -10.84
C ASP A 131 -6.74 2.43 -10.88
N THR A 132 -7.31 2.63 -9.69
CA THR A 132 -8.75 2.83 -9.52
C THR A 132 -9.01 3.97 -8.57
N TYR A 133 -9.94 4.85 -8.93
CA TYR A 133 -10.44 5.92 -8.07
C TYR A 133 -11.95 5.81 -7.93
N ILE A 134 -12.42 5.79 -6.67
CA ILE A 134 -13.84 5.72 -6.33
C ILE A 134 -14.15 6.84 -5.35
N GLU A 135 -15.08 7.69 -5.75
CA GLU A 135 -15.63 8.73 -4.88
C GLU A 135 -17.07 8.41 -4.51
N SER A 136 -17.35 8.47 -3.21
CA SER A 136 -18.70 8.38 -2.66
C SER A 136 -18.90 9.55 -1.70
N LYS A 137 -20.16 9.87 -1.37
CA LYS A 137 -20.51 11.06 -0.57
C LYS A 137 -19.67 11.26 0.71
N ASN A 138 -19.16 10.17 1.30
CA ASN A 138 -18.54 10.21 2.63
C ASN A 138 -17.10 9.61 2.68
N ILE A 139 -16.53 9.17 1.55
CA ILE A 139 -15.18 8.59 1.47
C ILE A 139 -14.69 8.57 0.02
N LYS A 140 -13.39 8.84 -0.16
CA LYS A 140 -12.64 8.58 -1.39
C LYS A 140 -11.74 7.38 -1.21
N ILE A 141 -11.65 6.54 -2.23
CA ILE A 141 -10.88 5.30 -2.22
C ILE A 141 -10.03 5.29 -3.48
N THR A 142 -8.73 5.11 -3.32
CA THR A 142 -7.77 5.04 -4.42
C THR A 142 -6.97 3.75 -4.28
N MET A 143 -6.81 3.00 -5.36
CA MET A 143 -5.95 1.83 -5.44
C MET A 143 -4.93 2.11 -6.53
N LEU A 144 -3.65 1.81 -6.24
CA LEU A 144 -2.53 2.17 -7.09
C LEU A 144 -1.61 0.96 -7.26
N ASN A 145 -1.23 0.72 -8.50
CA ASN A 145 -0.21 -0.25 -8.85
C ASN A 145 1.04 0.46 -9.35
N PRO A 146 1.92 0.91 -8.43
CA PRO A 146 3.12 1.64 -8.81
C PRO A 146 4.18 0.75 -9.48
N ILE A 147 3.98 -0.57 -9.50
CA ILE A 147 4.93 -1.55 -10.02
C ILE A 147 4.65 -1.85 -11.49
N ARG A 148 3.43 -1.57 -11.96
CA ARG A 148 3.03 -1.68 -13.36
C ARG A 148 3.69 -0.57 -14.19
N VAL A 149 4.92 -0.83 -14.60
CA VAL A 149 5.58 -0.09 -15.69
C VAL A 149 6.00 -1.11 -16.71
N ASP A 150 5.59 -0.88 -17.96
CA ASP A 150 5.85 -1.72 -19.13
C ASP A 150 7.17 -2.47 -19.05
N LYS A 151 7.14 -3.77 -19.38
CA LYS A 151 8.31 -4.66 -19.51
C LYS A 151 9.38 -4.14 -20.52
N ASN A 152 9.22 -2.94 -21.05
CA ASN A 152 10.12 -2.25 -21.99
C ASN A 152 10.88 -1.06 -21.37
N TYR A 153 10.82 -0.83 -20.05
CA TYR A 153 11.65 0.21 -19.43
C TYR A 153 13.14 -0.21 -19.40
N GLN A 154 13.87 0.16 -20.44
CA GLN A 154 15.33 0.23 -20.45
C GLN A 154 15.74 1.60 -19.89
N PRO A 155 16.59 1.68 -18.84
CA PRO A 155 17.11 2.96 -18.39
C PRO A 155 18.01 3.53 -19.48
N SER A 156 17.52 4.51 -20.22
CA SER A 156 18.39 5.26 -21.14
C SER A 156 19.37 6.09 -20.32
N THR A 157 20.64 5.78 -20.53
CA THR A 157 21.77 6.57 -20.08
C THR A 157 21.68 7.95 -20.73
N LEU A 158 21.44 9.02 -19.95
CA LEU A 158 21.73 10.41 -20.30
C LEU A 158 21.81 11.19 -18.98
N ALA A 159 22.98 11.19 -18.35
CA ALA A 159 24.04 12.17 -18.55
C ALA A 159 23.78 13.45 -17.74
N LEU A 160 24.64 13.61 -16.72
CA LEU A 160 24.98 14.86 -16.06
C LEU A 160 25.02 16.03 -17.06
N SER A 161 24.17 17.03 -16.85
CA SER A 161 24.51 18.41 -17.19
C SER A 161 23.85 19.34 -16.19
N LEU A 162 24.66 19.85 -15.26
CA LEU A 162 24.32 21.01 -14.45
C LEU A 162 24.36 22.24 -15.38
N PRO A 163 23.33 23.11 -15.39
CA PRO A 163 23.40 24.34 -16.16
C PRO A 163 24.36 25.34 -15.51
N ASN A 164 25.14 25.97 -16.40
CA ASN A 164 26.16 26.97 -16.14
C ASN A 164 25.70 28.12 -15.26
N VAL A 165 26.61 28.53 -14.37
CA VAL A 165 26.59 29.82 -13.67
C VAL A 165 26.78 30.94 -14.69
N SER A 166 25.84 31.88 -14.75
CA SER A 166 26.06 33.21 -15.33
C SER A 166 25.95 34.26 -14.23
N VAL A 167 27.11 34.75 -13.78
CA VAL A 167 27.22 35.98 -13.00
C VAL A 167 27.19 37.14 -13.99
N SER A 168 26.15 37.96 -13.93
CA SER A 168 26.20 39.33 -14.43
C SER A 168 26.02 40.26 -13.23
N GLN A 169 27.12 40.87 -12.78
CA GLN A 169 27.05 42.08 -11.97
C GLN A 169 27.65 43.23 -12.78
N SER A 170 26.77 44.19 -13.00
CA SER A 170 26.96 45.62 -13.27
C SER A 170 28.32 46.22 -12.91
N GLY A 171 28.85 46.98 -13.86
CA GLY A 171 29.93 47.96 -13.73
C GLY A 171 30.10 48.70 -15.04
#